data_AF-A0A318E707-F1
#
_entry.id   AF-A0A318E707-F1
#
_cell.length_a   1.000
_cell.length_b   1.000
_cell.length_c   1.000
_cell.angle_alpha   90.00
_cell.angle_beta   90.00
_cell.angle_gamma   90.00
#
_symmetry.space_group_name_H-M   'P 1'
#
loop_
_entity.id
_entity.type
_entity.pdbx_description
1 polymer ?
#
loop_
_entity_poly.entity_id
_entity_poly.type
_entity_poly.pdbx_seq_one_letter_code
_entity_poly.pdbx_strand_id
1 'polypeptide(L)'
;MTPRRAHLIELLLALVLIAAIGGTRVLAQAAAEQDIAAEAAGQVAEDEFDFFSDAPVVSTDIVELPPPTPRWITVGGPLALIAFFFFLIGFFWWMVPFQAHTLDINLHRLPTGVKRGIAMATVLFGIAFAFGASEIWYQLRLHGSAEAYFAQMSLGKLIAFTHAHLFGFTTSFFIIGIPFSLQFNHLWPYQWVFPIGLSASLTDVMSWWGIKYLAPSFEWVSVFCGILFSLSYLYMLVGLLRVLLFPEVIWVTDKDAGERLGRRRALREAAQHREGDY
;
A
#
# COMPACT_ATOMS: atom_id res chain seq x y z
N MET A 1 -9.71 -28.88 7.00
CA MET A 1 -8.39 -29.11 6.40
C MET A 1 -7.75 -30.30 7.12
N THR A 2 -7.16 -31.27 6.44
CA THR A 2 -6.54 -32.43 7.12
C THR A 2 -5.18 -32.04 7.72
N PRO A 3 -4.77 -32.62 8.86
CA PRO A 3 -3.51 -32.25 9.53
C PRO A 3 -2.28 -32.42 8.64
N ARG A 4 -2.28 -33.42 7.76
CA ARG A 4 -1.22 -33.65 6.76
C ARG A 4 -1.14 -32.54 5.71
N ARG A 5 -2.27 -31.95 5.30
CA ARG A 5 -2.29 -30.78 4.40
C ARG A 5 -1.82 -29.52 5.12
N ALA A 6 -2.14 -29.35 6.39
CA ALA A 6 -1.69 -28.21 7.18
C ALA A 6 -0.16 -28.17 7.32
N HIS A 7 0.47 -29.29 7.67
CA HIS A 7 1.94 -29.38 7.75
C HIS A 7 2.65 -29.19 6.41
N LEU A 8 2.05 -29.67 5.30
CA LEU A 8 2.62 -29.41 3.97
C LEU A 8 2.59 -27.92 3.63
N ILE A 9 1.50 -27.23 3.95
CA ILE A 9 1.40 -25.78 3.74
C ILE A 9 2.37 -25.01 4.66
N GLU A 10 2.50 -25.42 5.92
CA GLU A 10 3.47 -24.84 6.87
C GLU A 10 4.91 -24.95 6.36
N LEU A 11 5.33 -26.13 5.90
CA LEU A 11 6.65 -26.35 5.32
C LEU A 11 6.86 -25.53 4.05
N LEU A 12 5.83 -25.44 3.18
CA LEU A 12 5.87 -24.59 2.00
C LEU A 12 6.04 -23.11 2.36
N LEU A 13 5.30 -22.61 3.35
CA LEU A 13 5.41 -21.23 3.82
C LEU A 13 6.80 -20.96 4.41
N ALA A 14 7.33 -21.87 5.23
CA ALA A 14 8.67 -21.74 5.79
C ALA A 14 9.73 -21.69 4.68
N LEU A 15 9.59 -22.55 3.67
CA LEU A 15 10.51 -22.59 2.53
C LEU A 15 10.42 -21.33 1.68
N VAL A 16 9.22 -20.80 1.46
CA VAL A 16 8.99 -19.51 0.79
C VAL A 16 9.60 -18.36 1.58
N LEU A 17 9.47 -18.32 2.91
CA LEU A 17 10.05 -17.27 3.75
C LEU A 17 11.59 -17.32 3.75
N ILE A 18 12.17 -18.53 3.84
CA ILE A 18 13.63 -18.71 3.75
C ILE A 18 14.13 -18.31 2.35
N ALA A 19 13.43 -18.73 1.31
CA ALA A 19 13.73 -18.33 -0.06
C ALA A 19 13.58 -16.83 -0.28
N ALA A 20 12.59 -16.19 0.37
CA ALA A 20 12.41 -14.74 0.32
C ALA A 20 13.58 -14.01 0.98
N ILE A 21 14.04 -14.45 2.17
CA ILE A 21 15.18 -13.85 2.87
C ILE A 21 16.48 -14.03 2.06
N GLY A 22 16.72 -15.22 1.51
CA GLY A 22 17.88 -15.46 0.64
C GLY A 22 17.79 -14.67 -0.67
N GLY A 23 16.60 -14.64 -1.28
CA GLY A 23 16.32 -13.97 -2.53
C GLY A 23 16.43 -12.45 -2.44
N THR A 24 15.98 -11.82 -1.35
CA THR A 24 16.13 -10.37 -1.16
C THR A 24 17.58 -9.95 -1.10
N ARG A 25 18.45 -10.75 -0.46
CA ARG A 25 19.90 -10.51 -0.46
C ARG A 25 20.48 -10.60 -1.87
N VAL A 26 20.14 -11.64 -2.63
CA VAL A 26 20.63 -11.82 -4.00
C VAL A 26 20.17 -10.68 -4.92
N LEU A 27 18.90 -10.27 -4.82
CA LEU A 27 18.36 -9.14 -5.58
C LEU A 27 19.06 -7.83 -5.22
N ALA A 28 19.32 -7.58 -3.93
CA ALA A 28 20.07 -6.41 -3.50
C ALA A 28 21.52 -6.42 -3.99
N GLN A 29 22.18 -7.59 -4.04
CA GLN A 29 23.52 -7.73 -4.60
C GLN A 29 23.54 -7.45 -6.10
N ALA A 30 22.61 -8.04 -6.87
CA ALA A 30 22.50 -7.79 -8.30
C ALA A 30 22.22 -6.31 -8.61
N ALA A 31 21.36 -5.66 -7.82
CA ALA A 31 21.09 -4.23 -7.93
C ALA A 31 22.34 -3.37 -7.63
N ALA A 32 23.13 -3.75 -6.62
CA ALA A 32 24.38 -3.06 -6.30
C ALA A 32 25.41 -3.20 -7.42
N GLU A 33 25.53 -4.38 -8.02
CA GLU A 33 26.41 -4.63 -9.16
C GLU A 33 26.01 -3.78 -10.38
N GLN A 34 24.71 -3.60 -10.62
CA GLN A 34 24.19 -2.72 -11.69
C GLN A 34 24.54 -1.24 -11.45
N ASP A 35 24.35 -0.74 -10.22
CA ASP A 35 24.67 0.65 -9.89
C ASP A 35 26.19 0.91 -10.02
N ILE A 36 27.04 -0.01 -9.55
CA ILE A 36 28.51 0.09 -9.69
C ILE A 36 28.93 0.09 -11.17
N ALA A 37 28.33 -0.78 -11.99
CA ALA A 37 28.62 -0.82 -13.42
C ALA A 37 28.20 0.49 -14.13
N ALA A 38 27.08 1.09 -13.73
CA ALA A 38 26.62 2.36 -14.27
C ALA A 38 27.55 3.53 -13.88
N GLU A 39 28.01 3.60 -12.63
CA GLU A 39 28.98 4.60 -12.18
C GLU A 39 30.33 4.45 -12.90
N ALA A 40 30.82 3.22 -13.05
CA ALA A 40 32.08 2.94 -13.77
C ALA A 40 32.01 3.36 -15.25
N ALA A 41 30.87 3.11 -15.92
CA ALA A 41 30.66 3.55 -17.31
C ALA A 41 30.62 5.09 -17.43
N GLY A 42 30.08 5.80 -16.43
CA GLY A 42 30.05 7.26 -16.40
C GLY A 42 31.44 7.88 -16.18
N GLN A 43 32.27 7.30 -15.33
CA GLN A 43 33.63 7.79 -15.05
C GLN A 43 34.56 7.67 -16.25
N VAL A 44 34.47 6.58 -17.02
CA VAL A 44 35.27 6.40 -18.24
C VAL A 44 34.96 7.48 -19.29
N ALA A 45 33.70 7.92 -19.37
CA ALA A 45 33.29 8.96 -20.31
C ALA A 45 33.77 10.38 -19.92
N GLU A 46 33.96 10.66 -18.62
CA GLU A 46 34.48 11.95 -18.17
C GLU A 46 36.01 12.06 -18.28
N ASP A 47 36.75 10.97 -18.05
CA ASP A 47 38.23 10.97 -18.10
C ASP A 47 38.80 11.13 -19.53
N GLU A 48 38.00 10.86 -20.58
CA GLU A 48 38.41 10.97 -21.98
C GLU A 48 38.01 12.31 -22.64
N PHE A 49 37.15 13.11 -21.98
CA PHE A 49 36.56 14.31 -22.57
C PHE A 49 37.22 15.62 -22.08
N ASP A 50 38.09 16.21 -22.91
CA ASP A 50 38.68 17.53 -22.67
C ASP A 50 37.79 18.66 -23.23
N PHE A 51 36.94 19.23 -22.37
CA PHE A 51 35.98 20.29 -22.71
C PHE A 51 36.62 21.58 -23.27
N PHE A 52 37.92 21.83 -23.02
CA PHE A 52 38.60 23.07 -23.44
C PHE A 52 39.49 22.87 -24.68
N SER A 53 39.41 21.72 -25.32
CA SER A 53 40.16 21.41 -26.55
C SER A 53 39.54 22.09 -27.78
N ASP A 54 40.36 22.79 -28.56
CA ASP A 54 39.99 23.34 -29.88
C ASP A 54 40.03 22.28 -31.00
N ALA A 55 40.34 21.01 -30.68
CA ALA A 55 40.29 19.94 -31.66
C ALA A 55 38.83 19.67 -32.06
N PRO A 56 38.51 19.55 -33.36
CA PRO A 56 37.16 19.18 -33.78
C PRO A 56 36.79 17.84 -33.15
N VAL A 57 35.62 17.78 -32.52
CA VAL A 57 35.07 16.53 -31.96
C VAL A 57 34.85 15.57 -33.13
N VAL A 58 35.80 14.66 -33.35
CA VAL A 58 35.67 13.59 -34.35
C VAL A 58 34.93 12.43 -33.69
N SER A 59 33.65 12.61 -33.37
CA SER A 59 32.81 11.50 -32.89
C SER A 59 32.40 10.64 -34.09
N THR A 60 33.29 9.74 -34.52
CA THR A 60 32.89 8.56 -35.30
C THR A 60 32.34 7.45 -34.39
N ASP A 61 32.38 7.65 -33.08
CA ASP A 61 31.72 6.78 -32.12
C ASP A 61 30.22 6.92 -32.30
N ILE A 62 29.68 5.96 -33.06
CA ILE A 62 28.25 5.67 -33.07
C ILE A 62 27.90 5.50 -31.59
N VAL A 63 27.16 6.46 -31.03
CA VAL A 63 26.53 6.28 -29.72
C VAL A 63 25.62 5.07 -29.89
N GLU A 64 26.12 3.89 -29.52
CA GLU A 64 25.33 2.68 -29.48
C GLU A 64 24.28 2.91 -28.40
N LEU A 65 23.11 3.39 -28.84
CA LEU A 65 21.97 3.50 -27.97
C LEU A 65 21.74 2.10 -27.40
N PRO A 66 21.64 1.98 -26.07
CA PRO A 66 21.39 0.69 -25.46
C PRO A 66 20.17 0.06 -26.13
N PRO A 67 20.20 -1.26 -26.41
CA PRO A 67 19.15 -1.90 -27.17
C PRO A 67 17.79 -1.60 -26.51
N PRO A 68 16.76 -1.32 -27.32
CA PRO A 68 15.46 -0.92 -26.78
C PRO A 68 14.95 -1.99 -25.82
N THR A 69 14.49 -1.54 -24.65
CA THR A 69 14.03 -2.44 -23.60
C THR A 69 12.97 -3.39 -24.15
N PRO A 70 13.14 -4.72 -24.01
CA PRO A 70 12.28 -5.67 -24.68
C PRO A 70 10.84 -5.59 -24.19
N ARG A 71 9.87 -5.84 -25.09
CA ARG A 71 8.43 -5.73 -24.80
C ARG A 71 7.94 -6.57 -23.63
N TRP A 72 8.60 -7.70 -23.36
CA TRP A 72 8.24 -8.54 -22.22
C TRP A 72 8.55 -7.87 -20.88
N ILE A 73 9.55 -6.98 -20.81
CA ILE A 73 9.83 -6.16 -19.62
C ILE A 73 8.87 -4.99 -19.56
N THR A 74 8.75 -4.23 -20.66
CA THR A 74 7.98 -2.98 -20.66
C THR A 74 6.47 -3.18 -20.58
N VAL A 75 5.94 -4.30 -21.06
CA VAL A 75 4.50 -4.62 -21.02
C VAL A 75 4.24 -5.86 -20.18
N GLY A 76 5.00 -6.93 -20.41
CA GLY A 76 4.81 -8.20 -19.70
C GLY A 76 5.10 -8.08 -18.20
N GLY A 77 6.14 -7.34 -17.81
CA GLY A 77 6.51 -7.10 -16.41
C GLY A 77 5.39 -6.43 -15.60
N PRO A 78 4.90 -5.25 -16.01
CA PRO A 78 3.76 -4.60 -15.37
C PRO A 78 2.51 -5.48 -15.29
N LEU A 79 2.15 -6.18 -16.37
CA LEU A 79 1.00 -7.09 -16.38
C LEU A 79 1.18 -8.27 -15.43
N ALA A 80 2.37 -8.85 -15.37
CA ALA A 80 2.69 -9.92 -14.43
C ALA A 80 2.57 -9.44 -12.98
N LEU A 81 2.98 -8.21 -12.69
CA LEU A 81 2.87 -7.63 -11.34
C LEU A 81 1.41 -7.34 -10.95
N ILE A 82 0.58 -6.89 -11.90
CA ILE A 82 -0.88 -6.77 -11.69
C ILE A 82 -1.52 -8.16 -11.49
N ALA A 83 -1.11 -9.17 -12.27
CA ALA A 83 -1.57 -10.54 -12.08
C ALA A 83 -1.15 -11.08 -10.70
N PHE A 84 0.06 -10.76 -10.23
CA PHE A 84 0.54 -11.08 -8.89
C PHE A 84 -0.34 -10.45 -7.80
N PHE A 85 -0.78 -9.20 -7.97
CA PHE A 85 -1.72 -8.56 -7.03
C PHE A 85 -3.03 -9.38 -6.88
N PHE A 86 -3.65 -9.78 -7.99
CA PHE A 86 -4.87 -10.60 -7.95
C PHE A 86 -4.61 -11.99 -7.40
N PHE A 87 -3.47 -12.58 -7.74
CA PHE A 87 -3.03 -13.85 -7.18
C PHE A 87 -2.87 -13.77 -5.66
N LEU A 88 -2.25 -12.70 -5.14
CA LEU A 88 -2.04 -12.50 -3.71
C LEU A 88 -3.36 -12.42 -2.95
N ILE A 89 -4.32 -11.65 -3.47
CA ILE A 89 -5.67 -11.55 -2.90
C ILE A 89 -6.36 -12.92 -2.93
N GLY A 90 -6.34 -13.60 -4.08
CA GLY A 90 -6.95 -14.93 -4.23
C GLY A 90 -6.30 -15.98 -3.33
N PHE A 91 -4.98 -15.90 -3.15
CA PHE A 91 -4.20 -16.77 -2.28
C PHE A 91 -4.63 -16.61 -0.82
N PHE A 92 -4.67 -15.38 -0.30
CA PHE A 92 -5.11 -15.15 1.08
C PHE A 92 -6.57 -15.50 1.30
N TRP A 93 -7.44 -15.21 0.34
CA TRP A 93 -8.84 -15.61 0.41
C TRP A 93 -9.00 -17.14 0.45
N TRP A 94 -8.20 -17.88 -0.31
CA TRP A 94 -8.22 -19.35 -0.33
C TRP A 94 -7.62 -19.96 0.94
N MET A 95 -6.56 -19.35 1.48
CA MET A 95 -5.81 -19.85 2.63
C MET A 95 -6.51 -19.57 3.97
N VAL A 96 -7.14 -18.42 4.11
CA VAL A 96 -7.81 -18.01 5.36
C VAL A 96 -9.23 -18.57 5.36
N PRO A 97 -9.55 -19.56 6.22
CA PRO A 97 -10.87 -20.16 6.22
C PRO A 97 -11.91 -19.15 6.68
N PHE A 98 -13.04 -19.09 5.98
CA PHE A 98 -14.18 -18.31 6.42
C PHE A 98 -14.71 -18.87 7.75
N GLN A 99 -14.77 -18.03 8.77
CA GLN A 99 -15.40 -18.34 10.04
C GLN A 99 -16.59 -17.41 10.25
N ALA A 100 -17.78 -17.98 10.45
CA ALA A 100 -18.93 -17.22 10.88
C ALA A 100 -18.65 -16.67 12.29
N HIS A 101 -18.31 -15.38 12.35
CA HIS A 101 -18.20 -14.51 13.52
C HIS A 101 -18.78 -15.07 14.84
N THR A 102 -17.91 -15.36 15.81
CA THR A 102 -18.29 -15.70 17.19
C THR A 102 -18.16 -14.51 18.16
N LEU A 103 -17.43 -13.46 17.77
CA LEU A 103 -17.26 -12.23 18.57
C LEU A 103 -18.05 -11.05 17.96
N ASP A 104 -19.00 -10.53 18.73
CA ASP A 104 -19.74 -9.30 18.41
C ASP A 104 -19.11 -8.09 19.12
N ILE A 105 -18.04 -7.53 18.53
CA ILE A 105 -17.45 -6.27 19.00
C ILE A 105 -18.14 -5.10 18.30
N ASN A 106 -18.56 -4.11 19.09
CA ASN A 106 -19.04 -2.81 18.62
C ASN A 106 -18.18 -1.71 19.26
N LEU A 107 -17.58 -0.86 18.44
CA LEU A 107 -16.67 0.21 18.85
C LEU A 107 -17.31 1.18 19.85
N HIS A 108 -18.62 1.44 19.77
CA HIS A 108 -19.31 2.33 20.72
C HIS A 108 -19.24 1.79 22.16
N ARG A 109 -19.20 0.46 22.32
CA ARG A 109 -19.20 -0.24 23.62
C ARG A 109 -17.80 -0.37 24.24
N LEU A 110 -16.74 0.02 23.54
CA LEU A 110 -15.38 -0.04 24.07
C LEU A 110 -15.14 1.00 25.18
N PRO A 111 -14.20 0.73 26.12
CA PRO A 111 -13.79 1.70 27.13
C PRO A 111 -13.32 3.02 26.49
N THR A 112 -13.61 4.14 27.16
CA THR A 112 -13.31 5.47 26.64
C THR A 112 -11.83 5.68 26.31
N GLY A 113 -10.92 5.11 27.10
CA GLY A 113 -9.47 5.17 26.84
C GLY A 113 -9.10 4.53 25.49
N VAL A 114 -9.67 3.36 25.19
CA VAL A 114 -9.45 2.65 23.93
C VAL A 114 -10.01 3.45 22.75
N LYS A 115 -11.24 3.97 22.86
CA LYS A 115 -11.86 4.80 21.82
C LYS A 115 -11.03 6.05 21.50
N ARG A 116 -10.55 6.75 22.53
CA ARG A 116 -9.68 7.92 22.39
C ARG A 116 -8.35 7.56 21.74
N GLY A 117 -7.73 6.46 22.17
CA GLY A 117 -6.48 5.96 21.59
C GLY A 117 -6.60 5.63 20.11
N ILE A 118 -7.61 4.83 19.74
CA ILE A 118 -7.89 4.48 18.33
C ILE A 118 -8.18 5.74 17.52
N ALA A 119 -9.03 6.64 18.01
CA ALA A 119 -9.37 7.87 17.29
C ALA A 119 -8.13 8.76 17.07
N MET A 120 -7.32 8.97 18.11
CA MET A 120 -6.10 9.77 18.00
C MET A 120 -5.10 9.15 17.03
N ALA A 121 -4.82 7.85 17.16
CA ALA A 121 -3.93 7.14 16.24
C ALA A 121 -4.44 7.24 14.79
N THR A 122 -5.73 7.04 14.57
CA THR A 122 -6.37 7.15 13.25
C THR A 122 -6.18 8.55 12.65
N VAL A 123 -6.38 9.61 13.43
CA VAL A 123 -6.13 10.99 12.98
C VAL A 123 -4.65 11.22 12.64
N LEU A 124 -3.73 10.79 13.52
CA LEU A 124 -2.29 10.94 13.29
C LEU A 124 -1.82 10.20 12.04
N PHE A 125 -2.32 8.99 11.80
CA PHE A 125 -2.07 8.29 10.54
C PHE A 125 -2.65 9.03 9.35
N GLY A 126 -3.88 9.57 9.45
CA GLY A 126 -4.47 10.40 8.39
C GLY A 126 -3.59 11.60 8.03
N ILE A 127 -3.00 12.27 9.03
CA ILE A 127 -2.03 13.36 8.83
C ILE A 127 -0.77 12.83 8.13
N ALA A 128 -0.20 11.72 8.60
CA ALA A 128 0.98 11.11 7.98
C ALA A 128 0.74 10.77 6.49
N PHE A 129 -0.45 10.25 6.15
CA PHE A 129 -0.82 9.98 4.77
C PHE A 129 -0.99 11.25 3.93
N ALA A 130 -1.54 12.32 4.50
CA ALA A 130 -1.61 13.60 3.80
C ALA A 130 -0.21 14.13 3.45
N PHE A 131 0.75 13.99 4.37
CA PHE A 131 2.15 14.33 4.07
C PHE A 131 2.78 13.40 3.04
N GLY A 132 2.52 12.09 3.10
CA GLY A 132 3.02 11.14 2.08
C GLY A 132 2.48 11.43 0.68
N ALA A 133 1.18 11.71 0.54
CA ALA A 133 0.59 12.11 -0.74
C ALA A 133 1.18 13.45 -1.24
N SER A 134 1.42 14.39 -0.32
CA SER A 134 2.06 15.67 -0.65
C SER A 134 3.51 15.48 -1.09
N GLU A 135 4.24 14.54 -0.49
CA GLU A 135 5.60 14.17 -0.87
C GLU A 135 5.64 13.65 -2.30
N ILE A 136 4.74 12.73 -2.69
CA ILE A 136 4.67 12.22 -4.08
C ILE A 136 4.53 13.38 -5.06
N TRP A 137 3.57 14.29 -4.81
CA TRP A 137 3.36 15.45 -5.66
C TRP A 137 4.59 16.37 -5.74
N TYR A 138 5.24 16.62 -4.60
CA TYR A 138 6.44 17.45 -4.52
C TYR A 138 7.61 16.83 -5.29
N GLN A 139 7.89 15.54 -5.08
CA GLN A 139 8.99 14.84 -5.75
C GLN A 139 8.77 14.76 -7.26
N LEU A 140 7.54 14.46 -7.71
CA LEU A 140 7.23 14.44 -9.14
C LEU A 140 7.40 15.81 -9.79
N ARG A 141 7.08 16.91 -9.10
CA ARG A 141 7.34 18.26 -9.61
C ARG A 141 8.82 18.63 -9.62
N LEU A 142 9.57 18.22 -8.60
CA LEU A 142 10.99 18.53 -8.48
C LEU A 142 11.81 17.82 -9.56
N HIS A 143 11.51 16.54 -9.81
CA HIS A 143 12.26 15.71 -10.76
C HIS A 143 11.62 15.64 -12.15
N GLY A 144 10.38 16.09 -12.31
CA GLY A 144 9.63 16.13 -13.57
C GLY A 144 8.91 14.82 -13.93
N SER A 145 9.47 13.66 -13.57
CA SER A 145 8.86 12.35 -13.78
C SER A 145 9.23 11.35 -12.68
N ALA A 146 8.45 10.26 -12.57
CA ALA A 146 8.77 9.16 -11.67
C ALA A 146 10.10 8.48 -12.06
N GLU A 147 10.33 8.31 -13.36
CA GLU A 147 11.58 7.78 -13.90
C GLU A 147 12.80 8.59 -13.42
N ALA A 148 12.76 9.91 -13.57
CA ALA A 148 13.87 10.78 -13.17
C ALA A 148 14.09 10.76 -11.64
N TYR A 149 13.01 10.70 -10.86
CA TYR A 149 13.08 10.58 -9.41
C TYR A 149 13.76 9.29 -8.96
N PHE A 150 13.36 8.15 -9.50
CA PHE A 150 13.95 6.86 -9.17
C PHE A 150 15.36 6.72 -9.74
N ALA A 151 15.64 7.25 -10.94
CA ALA A 151 16.98 7.24 -11.52
C ALA A 151 18.02 7.87 -10.58
N GLN A 152 17.67 8.98 -9.91
CA GLN A 152 18.54 9.68 -8.96
C GLN A 152 18.57 9.08 -7.55
N MET A 153 17.72 8.09 -7.27
CA MET A 153 17.66 7.43 -5.97
C MET A 153 18.75 6.36 -5.87
N SER A 154 19.61 6.44 -4.85
CA SER A 154 20.59 5.39 -4.58
C SER A 154 19.92 4.11 -4.07
N LEU A 155 20.56 2.95 -4.29
CA LEU A 155 20.08 1.66 -3.76
C LEU A 155 19.83 1.70 -2.25
N GLY A 156 20.75 2.28 -1.48
CA GLY A 156 20.61 2.41 -0.03
C GLY A 156 19.35 3.20 0.36
N LYS A 157 19.05 4.28 -0.37
CA LYS A 157 17.83 5.07 -0.18
C LYS A 157 16.58 4.29 -0.59
N LEU A 158 16.62 3.54 -1.69
CA LEU A 158 15.49 2.71 -2.14
C LEU A 158 15.17 1.58 -1.14
N ILE A 159 16.18 0.94 -0.55
CA ILE A 159 16.01 -0.07 0.51
C ILE A 159 15.36 0.56 1.75
N ALA A 160 15.89 1.70 2.21
CA ALA A 160 15.34 2.41 3.37
C ALA A 160 13.89 2.86 3.11
N PHE A 161 13.61 3.39 1.91
CA PHE A 161 12.29 3.80 1.47
C PHE A 161 11.32 2.62 1.44
N THR A 162 11.74 1.48 0.88
CA THR A 162 11.00 0.22 0.86
C THR A 162 10.64 -0.26 2.27
N HIS A 163 11.62 -0.30 3.17
CA HIS A 163 11.44 -0.75 4.55
C HIS A 163 10.44 0.14 5.31
N ALA A 164 10.64 1.46 5.26
CA ALA A 164 9.81 2.42 5.97
C ALA A 164 8.35 2.39 5.47
N HIS A 165 8.14 2.29 4.15
CA HIS A 165 6.80 2.24 3.57
C HIS A 165 6.10 0.92 3.85
N LEU A 166 6.75 -0.23 3.68
CA LEU A 166 6.13 -1.52 4.03
C LEU A 166 5.74 -1.57 5.50
N PHE A 167 6.60 -1.09 6.39
CA PHE A 167 6.31 -1.00 7.82
C PHE A 167 5.13 -0.04 8.09
N GLY A 168 5.16 1.17 7.51
CA GLY A 168 4.13 2.18 7.70
C GLY A 168 2.76 1.77 7.15
N PHE A 169 2.73 1.23 5.92
CA PHE A 169 1.52 0.70 5.30
C PHE A 169 0.93 -0.41 6.16
N THR A 170 1.72 -1.43 6.49
CA THR A 170 1.25 -2.57 7.30
C THR A 170 0.72 -2.13 8.66
N THR A 171 1.47 -1.25 9.35
CA THR A 171 1.10 -0.77 10.68
C THR A 171 -0.19 0.06 10.65
N SER A 172 -0.30 1.00 9.70
CA SER A 172 -1.50 1.83 9.56
C SER A 172 -2.74 1.01 9.22
N PHE A 173 -2.59 0.03 8.33
CA PHE A 173 -3.63 -0.91 7.95
C PHE A 173 -4.03 -1.84 9.10
N PHE A 174 -3.12 -2.22 10.00
CA PHE A 174 -3.51 -2.93 11.22
C PHE A 174 -4.26 -2.05 12.21
N ILE A 175 -3.76 -0.85 12.49
CA ILE A 175 -4.34 0.06 13.49
C ILE A 175 -5.73 0.53 13.07
N ILE A 176 -5.96 0.76 11.77
CA ILE A 176 -7.24 1.24 11.25
C ILE A 176 -8.10 0.09 10.75
N GLY A 177 -7.51 -0.85 10.00
CA GLY A 177 -8.22 -1.94 9.33
C GLY A 177 -8.76 -3.00 10.29
N ILE A 178 -8.10 -3.32 11.40
CA ILE A 178 -8.66 -4.26 12.38
C ILE A 178 -9.92 -3.69 13.05
N PRO A 179 -9.89 -2.51 13.71
CA PRO A 179 -11.10 -1.93 14.32
C PRO A 179 -12.23 -1.73 13.31
N PHE A 180 -11.90 -1.30 12.09
CA PHE A 180 -12.87 -1.15 11.01
C PHE A 180 -13.50 -2.50 10.63
N SER A 181 -12.68 -3.54 10.39
CA SER A 181 -13.16 -4.87 10.01
C SER A 181 -14.02 -5.50 11.11
N LEU A 182 -13.71 -5.26 12.39
CA LEU A 182 -14.52 -5.73 13.52
C LEU A 182 -15.87 -5.01 13.60
N GLN A 183 -15.90 -3.70 13.34
CA GLN A 183 -17.12 -2.90 13.37
C GLN A 183 -18.07 -3.26 12.21
N PHE A 184 -17.53 -3.47 11.00
CA PHE A 184 -18.31 -3.64 9.77
C PHE A 184 -18.31 -5.10 9.25
N ASN A 185 -17.99 -6.07 10.10
CA ASN A 185 -17.88 -7.49 9.73
C ASN A 185 -19.15 -8.09 9.08
N HIS A 186 -20.31 -7.51 9.35
CA HIS A 186 -21.60 -7.93 8.84
C HIS A 186 -21.84 -7.62 7.35
N LEU A 187 -20.94 -6.85 6.71
CA LEU A 187 -21.05 -6.47 5.31
C LEU A 187 -19.95 -7.16 4.49
N TRP A 188 -20.34 -8.04 3.56
CA TRP A 188 -19.39 -8.81 2.73
C TRP A 188 -18.35 -7.95 2.00
N PRO A 189 -18.69 -6.79 1.37
CA PRO A 189 -17.71 -5.96 0.69
C PRO A 189 -16.59 -5.46 1.61
N TYR A 190 -16.88 -5.25 2.90
CA TYR A 190 -15.95 -4.67 3.87
C TYR A 190 -14.83 -5.65 4.25
N GLN A 191 -15.06 -6.95 4.06
CA GLN A 191 -14.05 -7.99 4.29
C GLN A 191 -12.93 -7.96 3.23
N TRP A 192 -13.17 -7.33 2.08
CA TRP A 192 -12.20 -7.23 0.99
C TRP A 192 -11.36 -5.96 1.02
N VAL A 193 -11.88 -4.87 1.58
CA VAL A 193 -11.20 -3.57 1.61
C VAL A 193 -9.81 -3.68 2.26
N PHE A 194 -9.72 -4.39 3.38
CA PHE A 194 -8.49 -4.54 4.13
C PHE A 194 -7.43 -5.38 3.36
N PRO A 195 -7.74 -6.60 2.85
CA PRO A 195 -6.83 -7.35 1.98
C PRO A 195 -6.44 -6.65 0.68
N ILE A 196 -7.36 -5.93 0.03
CA ILE A 196 -7.10 -5.20 -1.22
C ILE A 196 -6.04 -4.13 -0.98
N GLY A 197 -6.20 -3.29 0.05
CA GLY A 197 -5.24 -2.22 0.30
C GLY A 197 -3.86 -2.73 0.75
N LEU A 198 -3.79 -3.81 1.54
CA LEU A 198 -2.50 -4.44 1.87
C LEU A 198 -1.82 -5.04 0.64
N SER A 199 -2.58 -5.73 -0.22
CA SER A 199 -2.04 -6.30 -1.45
C SER A 199 -1.55 -5.21 -2.41
N ALA A 200 -2.28 -4.10 -2.49
CA ALA A 200 -1.87 -2.93 -3.26
C ALA A 200 -0.57 -2.35 -2.70
N SER A 201 -0.44 -2.22 -1.39
CA SER A 201 0.77 -1.67 -0.76
C SER A 201 2.03 -2.48 -1.05
N LEU A 202 1.96 -3.82 -1.01
CA LEU A 202 3.10 -4.67 -1.35
C LEU A 202 3.44 -4.59 -2.84
N THR A 203 2.42 -4.62 -3.69
CA THR A 203 2.59 -4.57 -5.14
C THR A 203 3.16 -3.22 -5.60
N ASP A 204 2.75 -2.12 -4.97
CA ASP A 204 3.27 -0.77 -5.22
C ASP A 204 4.77 -0.71 -4.93
N VAL A 205 5.18 -1.18 -3.75
CA VAL A 205 6.60 -1.24 -3.36
C VAL A 205 7.43 -2.04 -4.37
N MET A 206 6.93 -3.18 -4.84
CA MET A 206 7.59 -3.97 -5.88
C MET A 206 7.70 -3.20 -7.20
N SER A 207 6.71 -2.39 -7.54
CA SER A 207 6.71 -1.59 -8.77
C SER A 207 7.80 -0.51 -8.77
N TRP A 208 8.16 0.05 -7.61
CA TRP A 208 9.25 1.04 -7.49
C TRP A 208 10.60 0.47 -7.90
N TRP A 209 10.88 -0.78 -7.51
CA TRP A 209 12.06 -1.51 -7.95
C TRP A 209 12.03 -1.77 -9.47
N GLY A 210 10.84 -2.06 -10.01
CA GLY A 210 10.64 -2.16 -11.46
C GLY A 210 10.90 -0.85 -12.21
N ILE A 211 10.45 0.29 -11.65
CA ILE A 211 10.72 1.62 -12.24
C ILE A 211 12.22 1.90 -12.24
N LYS A 212 12.92 1.61 -11.14
CA LYS A 212 14.36 1.87 -11.00
C LYS A 212 15.22 1.00 -11.91
N TYR A 213 14.97 -0.31 -11.96
CA TYR A 213 15.92 -1.27 -12.55
C TYR A 213 15.44 -1.95 -13.84
N LEU A 214 14.15 -1.85 -14.19
CA LEU A 214 13.59 -2.57 -15.33
C LEU A 214 13.07 -1.64 -16.44
N ALA A 215 12.02 -0.87 -16.14
CA ALA A 215 11.40 0.03 -17.11
C ALA A 215 10.50 1.09 -16.44
N PRO A 216 10.41 2.31 -16.99
CA PRO A 216 9.50 3.34 -16.52
C PRO A 216 8.02 2.93 -16.54
N SER A 217 7.64 2.00 -17.41
CA SER A 217 6.25 1.52 -17.54
C SER A 217 5.69 0.83 -16.29
N PHE A 218 6.53 0.47 -15.32
CA PHE A 218 6.06 0.01 -14.01
C PHE A 218 5.34 1.11 -13.21
N GLU A 219 5.48 2.38 -13.59
CA GLU A 219 4.70 3.50 -13.05
C GLU A 219 3.18 3.26 -13.13
N TRP A 220 2.69 2.61 -14.20
CA TRP A 220 1.27 2.26 -14.32
C TRP A 220 0.79 1.37 -13.17
N VAL A 221 1.63 0.44 -12.71
CA VAL A 221 1.32 -0.42 -11.57
C VAL A 221 1.33 0.38 -10.28
N SER A 222 2.29 1.30 -10.12
CA SER A 222 2.37 2.17 -8.95
C SER A 222 1.13 3.07 -8.84
N VAL A 223 0.71 3.70 -9.94
CA VAL A 223 -0.51 4.53 -9.98
C VAL A 223 -1.75 3.69 -9.66
N PHE A 224 -1.89 2.52 -10.28
CA PHE A 224 -2.99 1.59 -10.00
C PHE A 224 -3.06 1.21 -8.52
N CYS A 225 -1.94 0.80 -7.93
CA CYS A 225 -1.86 0.42 -6.53
C CYS A 225 -2.10 1.63 -5.61
N GLY A 226 -1.54 2.79 -5.93
CA GLY A 226 -1.75 4.03 -5.18
C GLY A 226 -3.22 4.45 -5.13
N ILE A 227 -3.96 4.31 -6.22
CA ILE A 227 -5.42 4.56 -6.25
C ILE A 227 -6.15 3.55 -5.35
N LEU A 228 -5.93 2.25 -5.53
CA LEU A 228 -6.60 1.22 -4.73
C LEU A 228 -6.30 1.34 -3.24
N PHE A 229 -5.04 1.58 -2.93
CA PHE A 229 -4.57 1.84 -1.58
C PHE A 229 -5.27 3.05 -0.99
N SER A 230 -5.27 4.19 -1.69
CA SER A 230 -5.87 5.44 -1.21
C SER A 230 -7.37 5.30 -0.98
N LEU A 231 -8.09 4.69 -1.93
CA LEU A 231 -9.52 4.44 -1.79
C LEU A 231 -9.83 3.54 -0.59
N SER A 232 -9.08 2.43 -0.45
CA SER A 232 -9.27 1.49 0.66
C SER A 232 -8.95 2.15 2.00
N TYR A 233 -7.84 2.89 2.06
CA TYR A 233 -7.39 3.56 3.26
C TYR A 233 -8.35 4.67 3.69
N LEU A 234 -8.71 5.59 2.78
CA LEU A 234 -9.65 6.68 3.07
C LEU A 234 -11.02 6.16 3.47
N TYR A 235 -11.49 5.10 2.83
CA TYR A 235 -12.76 4.48 3.17
C TYR A 235 -12.77 3.96 4.63
N MET A 236 -11.71 3.26 5.03
CA MET A 236 -11.57 2.78 6.41
C MET A 236 -11.36 3.91 7.41
N LEU A 237 -10.51 4.88 7.08
CA LEU A 237 -10.21 6.06 7.88
C LEU A 237 -11.49 6.85 8.20
N VAL A 238 -12.24 7.24 7.16
CA VAL A 238 -13.48 8.01 7.30
C VAL A 238 -14.53 7.19 8.04
N GLY A 239 -14.71 5.91 7.69
CA GLY A 239 -15.66 5.04 8.36
C GLY A 239 -15.39 4.93 9.87
N LEU A 240 -14.13 4.77 10.26
CA LEU A 240 -13.71 4.63 11.65
C LEU A 240 -13.83 5.95 12.43
N LEU A 241 -13.32 7.07 11.88
CA LEU A 241 -13.42 8.38 12.52
C LEU A 241 -14.86 8.82 12.70
N ARG A 242 -15.72 8.53 11.71
CA ARG A 242 -17.16 8.80 11.80
C ARG A 242 -17.80 8.07 12.98
N VAL A 243 -17.53 6.77 13.14
CA VAL A 243 -18.05 5.97 14.26
C VAL A 243 -17.54 6.50 15.62
N LEU A 244 -16.26 6.88 15.70
CA LEU A 244 -15.63 7.23 16.98
C LEU A 244 -15.88 8.69 17.40
N LEU A 245 -15.81 9.64 16.48
CA LEU A 245 -15.88 11.08 16.77
C LEU A 245 -17.28 11.63 16.62
N PHE A 246 -18.09 11.05 15.72
CA PHE A 246 -19.43 11.52 15.41
C PHE A 246 -20.44 10.41 15.66
N PRO A 247 -20.54 9.88 16.90
CA PRO A 247 -21.42 8.75 17.18
C PRO A 247 -22.84 9.09 16.75
N GLU A 248 -23.31 10.33 16.93
CA GLU A 248 -24.65 10.79 16.54
C GLU A 248 -25.02 10.65 15.04
N VAL A 249 -24.04 10.47 14.15
CA VAL A 249 -24.36 10.18 12.75
C VAL A 249 -24.68 8.68 12.64
N ILE A 250 -25.86 8.33 12.13
CA ILE A 250 -26.27 6.93 11.97
C ILE A 250 -26.28 6.60 10.49
N TRP A 251 -25.48 5.63 10.08
CA TRP A 251 -25.47 5.11 8.71
C TRP A 251 -26.23 3.79 8.63
N VAL A 252 -26.77 3.48 7.46
CA VAL A 252 -27.48 2.21 7.21
C VAL A 252 -26.53 1.01 7.37
N THR A 253 -25.24 1.23 7.14
CA THR A 253 -24.16 0.25 7.30
C THR A 253 -23.64 0.14 8.73
N ASP A 254 -24.20 0.89 9.70
CA ASP A 254 -23.82 0.75 11.10
C ASP A 254 -24.43 -0.50 11.69
N LYS A 255 -23.60 -1.26 12.41
CA LYS A 255 -24.01 -2.52 13.07
C LYS A 255 -25.18 -2.34 14.05
N ASP A 256 -25.26 -1.18 14.69
CA ASP A 256 -26.30 -0.82 15.66
C ASP A 256 -27.30 0.21 15.11
N ALA A 257 -27.36 0.42 13.79
CA ALA A 257 -28.22 1.41 13.16
C ALA A 257 -29.69 1.29 13.61
N GLY A 258 -30.23 0.07 13.57
CA GLY A 258 -31.62 -0.21 13.93
C GLY A 258 -31.92 0.11 15.40
N GLU A 259 -31.06 -0.33 16.33
CA GLU A 259 -31.19 -0.04 17.76
C GLU A 259 -31.20 1.47 18.02
N ARG A 260 -30.28 2.19 17.37
CA ARG A 260 -30.07 3.63 17.59
C ARG A 260 -31.17 4.48 16.96
N LEU A 261 -31.63 4.13 15.76
CA LEU A 261 -32.79 4.78 15.13
C LEU A 261 -34.06 4.55 15.94
N GLY A 262 -34.28 3.32 16.45
CA GLY A 262 -35.39 3.00 17.32
C GLY A 262 -35.39 3.84 18.60
N ARG A 263 -34.23 3.96 19.26
CA ARG A 263 -34.07 4.80 20.46
C ARG A 263 -34.35 6.28 20.17
N ARG A 264 -33.86 6.81 19.05
CA ARG A 264 -34.15 8.20 18.63
C ARG A 264 -35.62 8.44 18.34
N ARG A 265 -36.29 7.47 17.71
CA ARG A 265 -37.72 7.55 17.45
C ARG A 265 -38.52 7.57 18.75
N ALA A 266 -38.22 6.67 19.68
CA ALA A 266 -38.86 6.63 20.99
C ALA A 266 -38.65 7.94 21.79
N LEU A 267 -37.45 8.53 21.75
CA LEU A 267 -37.18 9.83 22.38
C LEU A 267 -37.99 10.97 21.75
N ARG A 268 -38.18 10.97 20.43
CA ARG A 268 -39.01 11.96 19.73
C ARG A 268 -40.49 11.81 20.08
N GLU A 269 -40.99 10.58 20.08
CA GLU A 269 -42.38 10.28 20.46
C GLU A 269 -42.65 10.71 21.92
N ALA A 270 -41.74 10.39 22.85
CA ALA A 270 -41.84 10.84 24.24
C ALA A 270 -41.78 12.36 24.41
N ALA A 271 -41.00 13.08 23.58
CA ALA A 271 -40.96 14.54 23.59
C ALA A 271 -42.27 15.16 23.06
N GLN A 272 -42.84 14.60 22.00
CA GLN A 272 -44.12 15.04 21.44
C GLN A 272 -45.28 14.89 22.43
N HIS A 273 -45.31 13.80 23.21
CA HIS A 273 -46.32 13.63 24.25
C HIS A 273 -46.19 14.64 25.41
N ARG A 274 -45.00 15.15 25.70
CA ARG A 274 -44.80 16.18 26.74
C ARG A 274 -45.20 17.59 26.29
N GLU A 275 -45.13 17.90 25.01
CA GLU A 275 -45.49 19.24 24.48
C GLU A 275 -47.01 19.40 24.27
N GLY A 276 -47.77 18.30 24.23
CA GLY A 276 -49.23 18.30 24.07
C GLY A 276 -50.05 18.24 25.37
N ASP A 277 -49.39 18.18 26.54
CA ASP A 277 -50.02 18.03 27.87
C ASP A 277 -50.12 19.38 28.63
N TYR A 278 -50.31 20.49 27.91
CA TYR A 278 -50.57 21.83 28.49
C TYR A 278 -51.98 22.32 28.19
#